data_AF-A0A2N2IGS7-F1
#
_entry.id   AF-A0A2N2IGS7-F1
#
_cell.length_a   1.000
_cell.length_b   1.000
_cell.length_c   1.000
_cell.angle_alpha   90.00
_cell.angle_beta   90.00
_cell.angle_gamma   90.00
#
_symmetry.space_group_name_H-M   'P 1'
#
loop_
_entity.id
_entity.type
_entity.pdbx_description
1 polymer ?
#
loop_
_entity_poly.entity_id
_entity_poly.type
_entity_poly.pdbx_seq_one_letter_code
_entity_poly.pdbx_strand_id
1 'polypeptide(L)'
;MYLTAMTHRDELFDLTMRWMNDDFQPDDGETLTRIFVYESAISTLVIERVLRLLGGFWNTRLHARRIRFKQELRERIITHIGALTPRMNELAADFRRNPKYFFPYLPIDALVITDDDSRLLALGRIKRMARVAEKVSFRLVEALYREIRGKARHFAGLRATQAGVPLDALLSSQEAMQDDFVQAEEAVARSFMDRTVQINTESLTINDIIGFKIIAPQETLDRLPGMLGDEAGMHIAEIEKHTGNYNAINLLLDVALPPTDVLTARLAEMDWDVARRRGLDRDEIRRNIAGYVEQGADSVRIELILTTPEELMEAEFGRSIHELRVLRLRQRQEYRGPLGQNAGYLIEYMLALASSPTVHVPELPIKMYGRYLPEEISALKRGLYGNPIDDGLLGAFYLHEGQAEQILPMDRLAKEI
;
A
#
# COMPACT_ATOMS: atom_id res chain seq x y z
N MET A 1 2.47 -2.35 -10.46
CA MET A 1 2.98 -2.03 -9.12
C MET A 1 4.09 -3.00 -8.80
N TYR A 2 5.23 -2.55 -8.29
CA TYR A 2 6.38 -3.43 -8.03
C TYR A 2 6.63 -3.51 -6.53
N LEU A 3 6.23 -4.63 -5.91
CA LEU A 3 6.28 -4.80 -4.46
C LEU A 3 7.47 -5.69 -4.12
N THR A 4 8.57 -5.12 -3.65
CA THR A 4 9.83 -5.88 -3.47
C THR A 4 9.77 -6.93 -2.37
N ALA A 5 8.79 -6.82 -1.47
CA ALA A 5 8.52 -7.82 -0.45
C ALA A 5 7.84 -9.09 -1.01
N MET A 6 7.57 -9.13 -2.32
CA MET A 6 6.94 -10.25 -3.02
C MET A 6 7.91 -10.94 -3.98
N THR A 7 7.72 -12.24 -4.15
CA THR A 7 8.46 -13.08 -5.09
C THR A 7 8.01 -12.88 -6.54
N HIS A 8 6.71 -12.69 -6.78
CA HIS A 8 6.12 -12.48 -8.11
C HIS A 8 5.89 -10.98 -8.42
N ARG A 9 6.87 -10.16 -8.04
CA ARG A 9 6.82 -8.70 -8.18
C ARG A 9 6.85 -8.22 -9.64
N ASP A 10 7.49 -8.98 -10.53
CA ASP A 10 7.50 -8.70 -11.97
C ASP A 10 6.13 -9.01 -12.59
N GLU A 11 5.56 -10.19 -12.33
CA GLU A 11 4.20 -10.57 -12.77
C GLU A 11 3.15 -9.56 -12.29
N LEU A 12 3.22 -9.14 -11.02
CA LEU A 12 2.33 -8.13 -10.46
C LEU A 12 2.51 -6.76 -11.13
N PHE A 13 3.74 -6.41 -11.51
CA PHE A 13 4.03 -5.17 -12.21
C PHE A 13 3.44 -5.18 -13.61
N ASP A 14 3.69 -6.24 -14.37
CA ASP A 14 3.17 -6.44 -15.72
C ASP A 14 1.64 -6.44 -15.75
N LEU A 15 1.00 -7.16 -14.82
CA LEU A 15 -0.45 -7.15 -14.65
C LEU A 15 -1.00 -5.74 -14.43
N THR A 16 -0.32 -4.94 -13.59
CA THR A 16 -0.72 -3.55 -13.37
C THR A 16 -0.56 -2.71 -14.63
N MET A 17 0.53 -2.89 -15.38
CA MET A 17 0.77 -2.15 -16.63
C MET A 17 -0.26 -2.52 -17.71
N ARG A 18 -0.68 -3.79 -17.77
CA ARG A 18 -1.76 -4.24 -18.67
C ARG A 18 -3.09 -3.56 -18.33
N TRP A 19 -3.47 -3.55 -17.05
CA TRP A 19 -4.70 -2.88 -16.60
C TRP A 19 -4.67 -1.38 -16.89
N MET A 20 -3.54 -0.73 -16.67
CA MET A 20 -3.39 0.70 -16.98
C MET A 20 -3.55 1.00 -18.47
N ASN A 21 -3.09 0.10 -19.34
CA ASN A 21 -3.14 0.24 -20.80
C ASN A 21 -4.40 -0.36 -21.44
N ASP A 22 -5.50 -0.55 -20.69
CA ASP A 22 -6.75 -1.14 -21.21
C ASP A 22 -6.54 -2.49 -21.94
N ASP A 23 -5.56 -3.28 -21.47
CA ASP A 23 -5.21 -4.61 -21.97
C ASP A 23 -5.59 -5.70 -20.95
N PHE A 24 -6.81 -5.58 -20.43
CA PHE A 24 -7.39 -6.48 -19.45
C PHE A 24 -7.67 -7.86 -20.05
N GLN A 25 -7.34 -8.91 -19.29
CA GLN A 25 -7.65 -10.30 -19.64
C GLN A 25 -8.60 -10.94 -18.62
N PRO A 26 -9.45 -11.89 -19.01
CA PRO A 26 -10.44 -12.50 -18.11
C PRO A 26 -9.85 -13.12 -16.83
N ASP A 27 -8.65 -13.68 -16.90
CA ASP A 27 -7.99 -14.40 -15.81
C ASP A 27 -7.16 -13.50 -14.89
N ASP A 28 -7.16 -12.19 -15.15
CA ASP A 28 -6.34 -11.22 -14.42
C ASP A 28 -6.72 -11.11 -12.94
N GLY A 29 -8.02 -11.15 -12.63
CA GLY A 29 -8.49 -11.08 -11.26
C GLY A 29 -8.10 -12.32 -10.44
N GLU A 30 -8.07 -13.49 -11.09
CA GLU A 30 -7.58 -14.73 -10.49
C GLU A 30 -6.08 -14.65 -10.26
N THR A 31 -5.31 -14.25 -11.28
CA THR A 31 -3.86 -14.06 -11.20
C THR A 31 -3.47 -13.10 -10.08
N LEU A 32 -4.13 -11.95 -10.01
CA LEU A 32 -3.90 -10.97 -8.96
C LEU A 32 -4.13 -11.56 -7.57
N THR A 33 -5.29 -12.20 -7.38
CA THR A 33 -5.69 -12.75 -6.08
C THR A 33 -4.78 -13.90 -5.67
N ARG A 34 -4.38 -14.76 -6.62
CA ARG A 34 -3.43 -15.86 -6.43
C ARG A 34 -2.09 -15.34 -5.92
N ILE A 35 -1.52 -14.31 -6.55
CA ILE A 35 -0.28 -13.67 -6.08
C ILE A 35 -0.44 -13.25 -4.62
N PHE A 36 -1.45 -12.47 -4.27
CA PHE A 36 -1.64 -11.99 -2.90
C PHE A 36 -1.95 -13.08 -1.87
N VAL A 37 -2.44 -14.24 -2.28
CA VAL A 37 -2.65 -15.39 -1.40
C VAL A 37 -1.33 -16.08 -1.09
N TYR A 38 -0.54 -16.45 -2.09
CA TYR A 38 0.77 -17.06 -1.87
C TYR A 38 1.74 -16.12 -1.14
N GLU A 39 1.81 -14.86 -1.56
CA GLU A 39 2.73 -13.88 -0.96
C GLU A 39 2.41 -13.64 0.52
N SER A 40 1.16 -13.79 0.95
CA SER A 40 0.80 -13.71 2.37
C SER A 40 1.36 -14.87 3.20
N ALA A 41 1.43 -16.07 2.62
CA ALA A 41 2.05 -17.24 3.23
C ALA A 41 3.58 -17.09 3.27
N ILE A 42 4.19 -16.69 2.16
CA ILE A 42 5.64 -16.43 2.09
C ILE A 42 6.07 -15.33 3.07
N SER A 43 5.30 -14.24 3.15
CA SER A 43 5.54 -13.15 4.12
C SER A 43 5.59 -13.65 5.56
N THR A 44 4.77 -14.65 5.91
CA THR A 44 4.77 -15.25 7.25
C THR A 44 6.10 -15.96 7.54
N LEU A 45 6.64 -16.68 6.56
CA LEU A 45 7.94 -17.37 6.67
C LEU A 45 9.11 -16.37 6.74
N VAL A 46 9.03 -15.27 6.00
CA VAL A 46 10.01 -14.17 6.05
C VAL A 46 10.02 -13.54 7.44
N ILE A 47 8.84 -13.25 7.99
CA ILE A 47 8.72 -12.71 9.37
C ILE A 47 9.31 -13.67 10.37
N GLU A 48 9.03 -14.97 10.27
CA GLU A 48 9.60 -15.99 11.16
C GLU A 48 11.13 -16.06 11.06
N ARG A 49 11.70 -15.94 9.86
CA ARG A 49 13.15 -15.86 9.67
C ARG A 49 13.75 -14.63 10.34
N VAL A 50 13.13 -13.47 10.19
CA VAL A 50 13.58 -12.23 10.85
C VAL A 50 13.46 -12.35 12.37
N LEU A 51 12.38 -12.93 12.89
CA LEU A 51 12.24 -13.14 14.34
C LEU A 51 13.32 -14.08 14.89
N ARG A 52 13.67 -15.15 14.18
CA ARG A 52 14.78 -16.05 14.58
C ARG A 52 16.12 -15.31 14.60
N LEU A 53 16.41 -14.53 13.57
CA LEU A 53 17.61 -13.72 13.47
C LEU A 53 17.73 -12.74 14.64
N LEU A 54 16.64 -12.02 14.91
CA LEU A 54 16.56 -11.07 16.02
C LEU A 54 16.67 -11.76 17.39
N GLY A 55 16.08 -12.95 17.55
CA GLY A 55 16.24 -13.76 18.76
C GLY A 55 17.69 -14.15 19.01
N GLY A 56 18.43 -14.49 17.95
CA GLY A 56 19.87 -14.71 18.00
C GLY A 56 20.65 -13.44 18.37
N PHE A 57 20.32 -12.30 17.77
CA PHE A 57 20.95 -11.00 18.05
C PHE A 57 20.84 -10.59 19.53
N TRP A 58 19.66 -10.76 20.13
CA TRP A 58 19.44 -10.46 21.55
C TRP A 58 19.75 -11.62 22.49
N ASN A 59 20.12 -12.79 21.95
CA ASN A 59 20.33 -14.03 22.70
C ASN A 59 19.16 -14.34 23.66
N THR A 60 17.92 -14.18 23.16
CA THR A 60 16.71 -14.38 23.94
C THR A 60 15.60 -14.95 23.09
N ARG A 61 14.63 -15.61 23.73
CA ARG A 61 13.38 -15.98 23.07
C ARG A 61 12.55 -14.72 22.84
N LEU A 62 11.96 -14.65 21.65
CA LEU A 62 11.03 -13.57 21.29
C LEU A 62 9.59 -14.06 21.29
N HIS A 63 8.70 -13.20 21.80
CA HIS A 63 7.25 -13.37 21.77
C HIS A 63 6.66 -12.31 20.85
N ALA A 64 5.97 -12.73 19.80
CA ALA A 64 5.32 -11.83 18.86
C ALA A 64 3.80 -11.89 19.03
N ARG A 65 3.18 -10.73 19.28
CA ARG A 65 1.72 -10.59 19.37
C ARG A 65 1.20 -9.68 18.29
N ARG A 66 0.21 -10.16 17.52
CA ARG A 66 -0.48 -9.36 16.51
C ARG A 66 -1.41 -8.32 17.16
N ILE A 67 -1.34 -7.10 16.64
CA ILE A 67 -2.13 -5.93 17.05
C ILE A 67 -2.83 -5.36 15.81
N ARG A 68 -4.08 -4.92 15.96
CA ARG A 68 -4.92 -4.44 14.84
C ARG A 68 -5.27 -2.96 14.88
N PHE A 69 -5.01 -2.27 15.99
CA PHE A 69 -5.34 -0.85 16.14
C PHE A 69 -4.19 -0.05 16.73
N LYS A 70 -4.07 1.21 16.31
CA LYS A 70 -3.02 2.12 16.80
C LYS A 70 -3.12 2.40 18.29
N GLN A 71 -4.32 2.46 18.86
CA GLN A 71 -4.48 2.60 20.30
C GLN A 71 -3.82 1.45 21.07
N GLU A 72 -4.15 0.21 20.73
CA GLU A 72 -3.59 -0.98 21.38
C GLU A 72 -2.05 -1.02 21.23
N LEU A 73 -1.53 -0.64 20.05
CA LEU A 73 -0.08 -0.54 19.84
C LEU A 73 0.56 0.48 20.79
N ARG A 74 -0.01 1.69 20.88
CA ARG A 74 0.51 2.77 21.73
C ARG A 74 0.47 2.41 23.21
N GLU A 75 -0.61 1.80 23.67
CA GLU A 75 -0.73 1.29 25.04
C GLU A 75 0.36 0.25 25.34
N ARG A 76 0.58 -0.71 24.43
CA ARG A 76 1.64 -1.71 24.56
C ARG A 76 3.03 -1.10 24.59
N ILE A 77 3.30 -0.09 23.77
CA ILE A 77 4.59 0.62 23.80
C ILE A 77 4.82 1.20 25.19
N ILE A 78 3.86 1.96 25.73
CA ILE A 78 4.01 2.60 27.05
C ILE A 78 4.21 1.53 28.15
N THR A 79 3.52 0.39 28.06
CA THR A 79 3.64 -0.69 29.05
C THR A 79 4.99 -1.41 28.99
N HIS A 80 5.57 -1.61 27.79
CA HIS A 80 6.68 -2.54 27.60
C HIS A 80 8.02 -1.88 27.27
N ILE A 81 8.07 -0.57 26.99
CA ILE A 81 9.30 0.14 26.60
C ILE A 81 10.35 0.27 27.73
N GLY A 82 9.97 -0.05 28.97
CA GLY A 82 10.87 -0.04 30.13
C GLY A 82 10.89 1.30 30.87
N ALA A 83 12.05 1.68 31.39
CA ALA A 83 12.21 2.90 32.19
C ALA A 83 11.94 4.16 31.35
N LEU A 84 11.00 4.98 31.81
CA LEU A 84 10.61 6.21 31.13
C LEU A 84 11.42 7.41 31.65
N THR A 85 12.02 8.16 30.73
CA THR A 85 12.58 9.48 31.03
C THR A 85 11.44 10.48 31.36
N PRO A 86 11.74 11.65 31.96
CA PRO A 86 10.72 12.68 32.21
C PRO A 86 9.95 13.08 30.93
N ARG A 87 10.66 13.19 29.80
CA ARG A 87 10.05 13.49 28.51
C ARG A 87 9.12 12.38 28.02
N MET A 88 9.52 11.11 28.16
CA MET A 88 8.66 9.99 27.76
C MET A 88 7.40 9.89 28.65
N ASN A 89 7.51 10.22 29.93
CA ASN A 89 6.37 10.30 30.85
C ASN A 89 5.39 11.40 30.45
N GLU A 90 5.88 12.58 30.06
CA GLU A 90 5.06 13.67 29.53
C GLU A 90 4.26 13.22 28.30
N LEU A 91 4.93 12.63 27.31
CA LEU A 91 4.29 12.12 26.09
C LEU A 91 3.23 11.04 26.38
N ALA A 92 3.52 10.12 27.30
CA ALA A 92 2.56 9.11 27.72
C ALA A 92 1.35 9.72 28.45
N ALA A 93 1.57 10.76 29.26
CA ALA A 93 0.50 11.48 29.95
C ALA A 93 -0.39 12.24 28.95
N ASP A 94 0.19 12.88 27.93
CA ASP A 94 -0.54 13.56 26.87
C ASP A 94 -1.45 12.61 26.09
N PHE A 95 -0.93 11.42 25.74
CA PHE A 95 -1.72 10.37 25.12
C PHE A 95 -2.91 9.94 25.98
N ARG A 96 -2.68 9.69 27.27
CA ARG A 96 -3.77 9.29 28.19
C ARG A 96 -4.82 10.39 28.37
N ARG A 97 -4.40 11.66 28.34
CA ARG A 97 -5.29 12.82 28.49
C ARG A 97 -6.15 13.06 27.24
N ASN A 98 -5.62 12.84 26.04
CA ASN A 98 -6.37 13.02 24.79
C ASN A 98 -6.02 11.94 23.75
N PRO A 99 -6.50 10.70 23.92
CA PRO A 99 -6.14 9.60 23.02
C PRO A 99 -6.64 9.84 21.58
N LYS A 100 -7.73 10.60 21.38
CA LYS A 100 -8.29 10.90 20.05
C LYS A 100 -7.34 11.68 19.14
N TYR A 101 -6.46 12.51 19.71
CA TYR A 101 -5.41 13.20 18.95
C TYR A 101 -4.43 12.21 18.28
N PHE A 102 -4.33 11.01 18.85
CA PHE A 102 -3.41 9.96 18.43
C PHE A 102 -4.13 8.83 17.71
N PHE A 103 -5.02 9.18 16.76
CA PHE A 103 -5.59 8.24 15.76
C PHE A 103 -5.98 6.85 16.31
N PRO A 104 -6.75 6.75 17.41
CA PRO A 104 -6.89 5.52 18.18
C PRO A 104 -7.54 4.39 17.36
N TYR A 105 -8.47 4.76 16.48
CA TYR A 105 -9.22 3.85 15.62
C TYR A 105 -8.53 3.52 14.31
N LEU A 106 -7.31 4.02 14.05
CA LEU A 106 -6.61 3.72 12.81
C LEU A 106 -6.25 2.22 12.78
N PRO A 107 -6.81 1.44 11.84
CA PRO A 107 -6.49 0.02 11.71
C PRO A 107 -5.08 -0.19 11.15
N ILE A 108 -4.35 -1.12 11.77
CA ILE A 108 -2.99 -1.51 11.41
C ILE A 108 -2.88 -3.04 11.33
N ASP A 109 -1.75 -3.53 10.83
CA ASP A 109 -1.37 -4.93 10.93
C ASP A 109 0.07 -4.99 11.42
N ALA A 110 0.21 -5.07 12.75
CA ALA A 110 1.50 -4.95 13.43
C ALA A 110 1.75 -6.12 14.37
N LEU A 111 3.02 -6.37 14.65
CA LEU A 111 3.49 -7.29 15.68
C LEU A 111 4.18 -6.47 16.76
N VAL A 112 3.78 -6.67 18.02
CA VAL A 112 4.55 -6.23 19.18
C VAL A 112 5.45 -7.39 19.58
N ILE A 113 6.75 -7.16 19.62
CA ILE A 113 7.76 -8.20 19.84
C ILE A 113 8.48 -7.90 21.15
N THR A 114 8.35 -8.83 22.11
CA THR A 114 8.97 -8.72 23.44
C THR A 114 9.87 -9.91 23.75
N ASP A 115 10.73 -9.77 24.75
CA ASP A 115 11.45 -10.91 25.35
C ASP A 115 10.64 -11.58 26.48
N ASP A 116 11.27 -12.55 27.15
CA ASP A 116 10.70 -13.27 28.30
C ASP A 116 10.40 -12.35 29.50
N ASP A 117 11.15 -11.25 29.65
CA ASP A 117 10.92 -10.21 30.66
C ASP A 117 9.84 -9.19 30.24
N SER A 118 9.14 -9.45 29.12
CA SER A 118 8.13 -8.56 28.55
C SER A 118 8.66 -7.17 28.17
N ARG A 119 9.96 -7.03 27.91
CA ARG A 119 10.57 -5.80 27.39
C ARG A 119 10.34 -5.71 25.89
N LEU A 120 9.99 -4.51 25.42
CA LEU A 120 9.77 -4.24 24.01
C LEU A 120 11.11 -4.18 23.26
N LEU A 121 11.30 -5.10 22.31
CA LEU A 121 12.53 -5.18 21.51
C LEU A 121 12.32 -4.75 20.06
N ALA A 122 11.13 -5.02 19.51
CA ALA A 122 10.82 -4.61 18.15
C ALA A 122 9.32 -4.44 17.90
N LEU A 123 9.00 -3.75 16.82
CA LEU A 123 7.67 -3.70 16.23
C LEU A 123 7.75 -4.19 14.78
N GLY A 124 7.06 -5.29 14.47
CA GLY A 124 6.88 -5.73 13.09
C GLY A 124 5.65 -5.08 12.46
N ARG A 125 5.63 -4.92 11.13
CA ARG A 125 4.45 -4.46 10.38
C ARG A 125 4.37 -5.11 9.01
N ILE A 126 3.14 -5.37 8.58
CA ILE A 126 2.80 -5.59 7.19
C ILE A 126 1.86 -4.47 6.78
N LYS A 127 2.14 -3.81 5.67
CA LYS A 127 1.22 -2.79 5.17
C LYS A 127 -0.07 -3.41 4.69
N ARG A 128 -1.17 -2.90 5.24
CA ARG A 128 -2.52 -3.20 4.76
C ARG A 128 -2.64 -2.76 3.30
N MET A 129 -3.38 -3.54 2.51
CA MET A 129 -3.63 -3.26 1.09
C MET A 129 -4.08 -1.83 0.80
N ALA A 130 -4.97 -1.24 1.61
CA ALA A 130 -5.36 0.17 1.45
C ALA A 130 -4.17 1.15 1.57
N ARG A 131 -3.20 0.86 2.44
CA ARG A 131 -1.98 1.69 2.58
C ARG A 131 -0.99 1.43 1.44
N VAL A 132 -0.95 0.21 0.91
CA VAL A 132 -0.17 -0.12 -0.30
C VAL A 132 -0.75 0.62 -1.50
N ALA A 133 -2.07 0.60 -1.68
CA ALA A 133 -2.77 1.34 -2.73
C ALA A 133 -2.38 2.81 -2.67
N GLU A 134 -2.58 3.47 -1.53
CA GLU A 134 -2.24 4.88 -1.37
C GLU A 134 -0.79 5.20 -1.76
N LYS A 135 0.17 4.35 -1.38
CA LYS A 135 1.58 4.54 -1.73
C LYS A 135 1.87 4.36 -3.22
N VAL A 136 1.34 3.30 -3.82
CA VAL A 136 1.50 3.03 -5.25
C VAL A 136 0.83 4.13 -6.06
N SER A 137 -0.39 4.53 -5.69
CA SER A 137 -1.12 5.63 -6.31
C SER A 137 -0.35 6.94 -6.24
N PHE A 138 0.22 7.28 -5.08
CA PHE A 138 1.05 8.48 -4.94
C PHE A 138 2.23 8.49 -5.91
N ARG A 139 2.99 7.39 -5.95
CA ARG A 139 4.13 7.22 -6.87
C ARG A 139 3.71 7.25 -8.34
N LEU A 140 2.59 6.63 -8.66
CA LEU A 140 2.04 6.63 -10.01
C LEU A 140 1.63 8.04 -10.44
N VAL A 141 0.97 8.80 -9.57
CA VAL A 141 0.62 10.20 -9.84
C VAL A 141 1.88 11.04 -10.06
N GLU A 142 2.95 10.84 -9.29
CA GLU A 142 4.23 11.52 -9.54
C GLU A 142 4.84 11.14 -10.90
N ALA A 143 4.80 9.86 -11.28
CA ALA A 143 5.29 9.40 -12.58
C ALA A 143 4.48 10.04 -13.73
N LEU A 144 3.15 10.01 -13.63
CA LEU A 144 2.25 10.65 -14.59
C LEU A 144 2.50 12.15 -14.69
N TYR A 145 2.70 12.82 -13.56
CA TYR A 145 2.96 14.25 -13.56
C TYR A 145 4.28 14.59 -14.26
N ARG A 146 5.32 13.77 -14.09
CA ARG A 146 6.59 13.93 -14.83
C ARG A 146 6.36 13.79 -16.33
N GLU A 147 5.59 12.80 -16.77
CA GLU A 147 5.26 12.60 -18.19
C GLU A 147 4.46 13.78 -18.76
N ILE A 148 3.42 14.24 -18.06
CA ILE A 148 2.61 15.39 -18.47
C ILE A 148 3.49 16.64 -18.57
N ARG A 149 4.36 16.90 -17.57
CA ARG A 149 5.30 18.03 -17.62
C ARG A 149 6.29 17.92 -18.78
N GLY A 150 6.76 16.71 -19.08
CA GLY A 150 7.61 16.44 -20.23
C GLY A 150 6.93 16.83 -21.54
N LYS A 151 5.69 16.40 -21.75
CA LYS A 151 4.88 16.75 -22.94
C LYS A 151 4.51 18.24 -22.99
N ALA A 152 4.14 18.85 -21.85
CA ALA A 152 3.84 20.28 -21.79
C ALA A 152 5.07 21.12 -22.17
N ARG A 153 6.26 20.72 -21.70
CA ARG A 153 7.54 21.35 -22.09
C ARG A 153 7.82 21.18 -23.58
N HIS A 154 7.45 20.04 -24.17
CA HIS A 154 7.56 19.82 -25.61
C HIS A 154 6.65 20.79 -26.39
N PHE A 155 5.38 20.97 -25.99
CA PHE A 155 4.48 21.94 -26.62
C PHE A 155 4.97 23.38 -26.48
N ALA A 156 5.47 23.76 -25.30
CA ALA A 156 6.13 25.04 -25.12
C ALA A 156 7.33 25.22 -26.07
N GLY A 157 8.11 24.15 -26.32
CA GLY A 157 9.21 24.14 -27.28
C GLY A 157 8.77 24.34 -28.73
N LEU A 158 7.64 23.73 -29.13
CA LEU A 158 7.04 23.98 -30.45
C LEU A 158 6.64 25.44 -30.61
N ARG A 159 6.02 26.05 -29.59
CA ARG A 159 5.68 27.47 -29.62
C ARG A 159 6.91 28.36 -29.65
N ALA A 160 7.95 28.05 -28.87
CA ALA A 160 9.21 28.79 -28.89
C ALA A 160 9.82 28.80 -30.30
N THR A 161 9.81 27.63 -30.96
CA THR A 161 10.27 27.47 -32.34
C THR A 161 9.45 28.30 -33.32
N GLN A 162 8.12 28.29 -33.18
CA GLN A 162 7.21 29.12 -34.01
C GLN A 162 7.44 30.63 -33.79
N ALA A 163 7.80 31.04 -32.57
CA ALA A 163 8.14 32.41 -32.22
C ALA A 163 9.59 32.78 -32.58
N GLY A 164 10.41 31.84 -33.07
CA GLY A 164 11.80 32.08 -33.44
C GLY A 164 12.72 32.36 -32.24
N VAL A 165 12.35 31.94 -31.04
CA VAL A 165 13.12 32.14 -29.80
C VAL A 165 13.50 30.80 -29.17
N PRO A 166 14.60 30.72 -28.40
CA PRO A 166 14.90 29.53 -27.62
C PRO A 166 13.91 29.39 -26.45
N LEU A 167 13.66 28.15 -26.00
CA LEU A 167 12.63 27.84 -24.99
C LEU A 167 12.84 28.57 -23.66
N ASP A 168 14.09 28.77 -23.26
CA ASP A 168 14.47 29.51 -22.04
C ASP A 168 14.19 31.02 -22.13
N ALA A 169 14.07 31.57 -23.35
CA ALA A 169 13.69 32.96 -23.61
C ALA A 169 12.19 33.14 -23.92
N LEU A 170 11.40 32.06 -23.99
CA LEU A 170 9.97 32.13 -24.29
C LEU A 170 9.20 32.67 -23.07
N LEU A 171 8.61 33.86 -23.21
CA LEU A 171 7.64 34.41 -22.27
C LEU A 171 6.24 33.97 -22.68
N SER A 172 5.65 33.01 -21.94
CA SER A 172 4.28 32.54 -22.17
C SER A 172 3.30 33.20 -21.19
N SER A 173 2.06 33.44 -21.63
CA SER A 173 0.97 33.79 -20.71
C SER A 173 0.58 32.59 -19.84
N GLN A 174 -0.07 32.84 -18.71
CA GLN A 174 -0.60 31.74 -17.87
C GLN A 174 -1.58 30.86 -18.63
N GLU A 175 -2.45 31.47 -19.45
CA GLU A 175 -3.40 30.77 -20.32
C GLU A 175 -2.68 29.83 -21.30
N ALA A 176 -1.65 30.31 -21.98
CA ALA A 176 -0.88 29.47 -22.90
C ALA A 176 -0.17 28.30 -22.17
N MET A 177 0.38 28.55 -20.97
CA MET A 177 0.99 27.48 -20.17
C MET A 177 -0.05 26.45 -19.70
N GLN A 178 -1.27 26.91 -19.39
CA GLN A 178 -2.38 26.06 -19.01
C GLN A 178 -2.85 25.21 -20.20
N ASP A 179 -2.97 25.79 -21.39
CA ASP A 179 -3.34 25.08 -22.62
C ASP A 179 -2.32 24.01 -22.99
N ASP A 180 -1.02 24.28 -22.85
CA ASP A 180 0.02 23.24 -23.02
C ASP A 180 -0.18 22.08 -22.06
N PHE A 181 -0.51 22.40 -20.81
CA PHE A 181 -0.70 21.38 -19.78
C PHE A 181 -1.94 20.53 -20.07
N VAL A 182 -3.06 21.13 -20.46
CA VAL A 182 -4.29 20.43 -20.84
C VAL A 182 -4.02 19.52 -22.04
N GLN A 183 -3.39 20.04 -23.09
CA GLN A 183 -3.03 19.24 -24.26
C GLN A 183 -2.06 18.11 -23.91
N ALA A 184 -1.14 18.34 -22.97
CA ALA A 184 -0.20 17.32 -22.51
C ALA A 184 -0.89 16.20 -21.75
N GLU A 185 -1.81 16.55 -20.85
CA GLU A 185 -2.64 15.58 -20.13
C GLU A 185 -3.48 14.75 -21.09
N GLU A 186 -4.13 15.38 -22.08
CA GLU A 186 -4.87 14.67 -23.12
C GLU A 186 -3.97 13.74 -23.95
N ALA A 187 -2.76 14.17 -24.31
CA ALA A 187 -1.83 13.33 -25.07
C ALA A 187 -1.37 12.11 -24.26
N VAL A 188 -1.15 12.26 -22.95
CA VAL A 188 -0.89 11.11 -22.06
C VAL A 188 -2.11 10.20 -21.98
N ALA A 189 -3.32 10.74 -21.83
CA ALA A 189 -4.55 9.97 -21.79
C ALA A 189 -4.77 9.14 -23.08
N ARG A 190 -4.50 9.73 -24.25
CA ARG A 190 -4.53 9.02 -25.54
C ARG A 190 -3.49 7.92 -25.61
N SER A 191 -2.29 8.13 -25.05
CA SER A 191 -1.25 7.09 -25.02
C SER A 191 -1.70 5.83 -24.28
N PHE A 192 -2.54 5.97 -23.23
CA PHE A 192 -3.15 4.83 -22.54
C PHE A 192 -4.19 4.12 -23.39
N MET A 193 -5.02 4.87 -24.12
CA MET A 193 -6.00 4.31 -25.07
C MET A 193 -5.31 3.54 -26.20
N ASP A 194 -4.17 4.06 -26.67
CA ASP A 194 -3.35 3.44 -27.71
C ASP A 194 -2.45 2.30 -27.17
N ARG A 195 -2.50 2.01 -25.86
CA ARG A 195 -1.73 0.97 -25.17
C ARG A 195 -0.20 1.14 -25.28
N THR A 196 0.26 2.38 -25.33
CA THR A 196 1.68 2.71 -25.55
C THR A 196 2.38 3.21 -24.29
N VAL A 197 1.67 3.35 -23.16
CA VAL A 197 2.28 3.88 -21.94
C VAL A 197 3.23 2.86 -21.33
N GLN A 198 4.46 3.32 -21.13
CA GLN A 198 5.50 2.62 -20.39
C GLN A 198 5.85 3.47 -19.18
N ILE A 199 5.85 2.84 -18.00
CA ILE A 199 6.33 3.46 -16.77
C ILE A 199 7.46 2.58 -16.27
N ASN A 200 8.60 3.18 -15.92
CA ASN A 200 9.73 2.42 -15.40
C ASN A 200 9.36 1.74 -14.07
N THR A 201 9.83 0.52 -13.88
CA THR A 201 9.61 -0.27 -12.66
C THR A 201 9.97 0.50 -11.40
N GLU A 202 11.12 1.19 -11.39
CA GLU A 202 11.61 2.03 -10.30
C GLU A 202 10.60 3.09 -9.83
N SER A 203 9.83 3.65 -10.76
CA SER A 203 8.81 4.65 -10.46
C SER A 203 7.67 4.06 -9.63
N LEU A 204 7.38 2.76 -9.77
CA LEU A 204 6.30 2.06 -9.05
C LEU A 204 6.80 1.06 -8.00
N THR A 205 8.09 1.12 -7.66
CA THR A 205 8.72 0.29 -6.64
C THR A 205 8.32 0.71 -5.22
N ILE A 206 7.82 -0.24 -4.43
CA ILE A 206 7.54 -0.08 -3.00
C ILE A 206 8.40 -1.06 -2.20
N ASN A 207 9.35 -0.50 -1.45
CA ASN A 207 10.34 -1.26 -0.68
C ASN A 207 9.88 -1.66 0.73
N ASP A 208 8.88 -0.97 1.27
CA ASP A 208 8.56 -1.00 2.70
C ASP A 208 7.18 -1.59 3.00
N ILE A 209 6.83 -2.70 2.33
CA ILE A 209 5.58 -3.45 2.59
C ILE A 209 5.67 -4.21 3.91
N ILE A 210 6.73 -4.99 4.07
CA ILE A 210 7.09 -5.63 5.35
C ILE A 210 8.18 -4.77 5.97
N GLY A 211 8.01 -4.45 7.25
CA GLY A 211 9.06 -3.74 7.96
C GLY A 211 9.12 -4.07 9.44
N PHE A 212 10.28 -3.85 10.03
CA PHE A 212 10.50 -3.97 11.46
C PHE A 212 11.13 -2.69 11.98
N LYS A 213 10.69 -2.25 13.15
CA LYS A 213 11.32 -1.20 13.92
C LYS A 213 12.02 -1.85 15.11
N ILE A 214 13.34 -1.83 15.10
CA ILE A 214 14.22 -2.42 16.11
C ILE A 214 14.52 -1.37 17.18
N ILE A 215 14.32 -1.74 18.45
CA ILE A 215 14.32 -0.81 19.57
C ILE A 215 15.42 -1.22 20.55
N ALA A 216 16.47 -0.41 20.64
CA ALA A 216 17.57 -0.65 21.56
C ALA A 216 18.37 0.64 21.81
N PRO A 217 19.26 0.68 22.83
CA PRO A 217 20.24 1.75 22.97
C PRO A 217 21.12 1.89 21.73
N GLN A 218 21.62 3.10 21.45
CA GLN A 218 22.38 3.40 20.23
C GLN A 218 23.58 2.45 20.03
N GLU A 219 24.36 2.19 21.08
CA GLU A 219 25.52 1.28 21.04
C GLU A 219 25.15 -0.15 20.57
N THR A 220 23.93 -0.60 20.88
CA THR A 220 23.43 -1.90 20.42
C THR A 220 23.01 -1.84 18.97
N LEU A 221 22.31 -0.77 18.56
CA LEU A 221 21.85 -0.58 17.18
C LEU A 221 23.02 -0.46 16.19
N ASP A 222 24.12 0.20 16.60
CA ASP A 222 25.30 0.39 15.76
C ASP A 222 25.98 -0.94 15.34
N ARG A 223 25.77 -2.01 16.12
CA ARG A 223 26.30 -3.35 15.84
C ARG A 223 25.46 -4.15 14.85
N LEU A 224 24.18 -3.81 14.71
CA LEU A 224 23.23 -4.62 13.94
C LEU A 224 23.58 -4.70 12.43
N PRO A 225 23.95 -3.60 11.73
CA PRO A 225 24.33 -3.68 10.33
C PRO A 225 25.51 -4.64 10.06
N GLY A 226 26.49 -4.68 10.95
CA GLY A 226 27.62 -5.62 10.85
C GLY A 226 27.15 -7.07 10.97
N MET A 227 26.34 -7.37 11.99
CA MET A 227 25.77 -8.72 12.17
C MET A 227 24.89 -9.16 10.99
N LEU A 228 24.08 -8.24 10.43
CA LEU A 228 23.27 -8.51 9.24
C LEU A 228 24.12 -8.77 8.00
N GLY A 229 25.29 -8.15 7.89
CA GLY A 229 26.24 -8.38 6.79
C GLY A 229 26.95 -9.74 6.84
N ASP A 230 27.08 -10.31 8.04
CA ASP A 230 27.69 -11.64 8.26
C ASP A 230 26.67 -12.79 8.17
N GLU A 231 25.37 -12.49 8.22
CA GLU A 231 24.30 -13.50 8.19
C GLU A 231 24.08 -14.06 6.77
N ALA A 232 24.15 -15.38 6.65
CA ALA A 232 23.96 -16.06 5.37
C ALA A 232 22.55 -15.82 4.78
N GLY A 233 22.50 -15.37 3.53
CA GLY A 233 21.25 -15.08 2.82
C GLY A 233 20.58 -13.78 3.27
N MET A 234 21.33 -12.85 3.86
CA MET A 234 20.91 -11.48 4.15
C MET A 234 21.85 -10.51 3.43
N HIS A 235 21.31 -9.47 2.82
CA HIS A 235 22.11 -8.45 2.15
C HIS A 235 21.51 -7.06 2.37
N ILE A 236 22.31 -6.14 2.92
CA ILE A 236 21.88 -4.74 3.08
C ILE A 236 22.03 -4.04 1.74
N ALA A 237 20.90 -3.77 1.08
CA ALA A 237 20.84 -3.08 -0.19
C ALA A 237 20.97 -1.56 -0.04
N GLU A 238 20.48 -0.98 1.05
CA GLU A 238 20.50 0.46 1.27
C GLU A 238 20.56 0.79 2.77
N ILE A 239 21.28 1.87 3.11
CA ILE A 239 21.29 2.48 4.44
C ILE A 239 20.98 3.96 4.30
N GLU A 240 19.85 4.39 4.87
CA GLU A 240 19.45 5.80 4.91
C GLU A 240 19.45 6.30 6.36
N LYS A 241 20.21 7.36 6.64
CA LYS A 241 20.24 8.01 7.95
C LYS A 241 19.37 9.25 7.94
N HIS A 242 18.39 9.29 8.83
CA HIS A 242 17.55 10.47 9.04
C HIS A 242 17.98 11.25 10.28
N THR A 243 18.07 12.57 10.14
CA THR A 243 18.38 13.50 11.23
C THR A 243 17.44 14.70 11.19
N GLY A 244 16.99 15.19 12.35
CA GLY A 244 16.15 16.36 12.49
C GLY A 244 14.91 16.07 13.35
N ASN A 245 13.72 16.39 12.84
CA ASN A 245 12.48 16.10 13.56
C ASN A 245 12.23 14.60 13.75
N TYR A 246 12.72 13.78 12.83
CA TYR A 246 12.66 12.32 12.88
C TYR A 246 14.08 11.77 12.77
N ASN A 247 14.52 11.04 13.80
CA ASN A 247 15.85 10.43 13.84
C ASN A 247 15.71 8.91 13.82
N ALA A 248 16.29 8.29 12.80
CA ALA A 248 16.34 6.84 12.66
C ALA A 248 17.39 6.46 11.61
N ILE A 249 17.81 5.20 11.63
CA ILE A 249 18.54 4.58 10.53
C ILE A 249 17.59 3.59 9.86
N ASN A 250 17.27 3.80 8.60
CA ASN A 250 16.49 2.86 7.81
C ASN A 250 17.44 2.00 6.99
N LEU A 251 17.19 0.70 6.97
CA LEU A 251 17.89 -0.28 6.16
C LEU A 251 16.89 -0.92 5.20
N LEU A 252 17.28 -1.09 3.95
CA LEU A 252 16.62 -2.03 3.06
C LEU A 252 17.42 -3.33 3.07
N LEU A 253 16.78 -4.41 3.50
CA LEU A 253 17.40 -5.71 3.67
C LEU A 253 16.78 -6.70 2.68
N ASP A 254 17.60 -7.24 1.80
CA ASP A 254 17.26 -8.40 0.98
C ASP A 254 17.41 -9.67 1.82
N VAL A 255 16.35 -10.45 1.86
CA VAL A 255 16.22 -11.69 2.62
C VAL A 255 16.03 -12.82 1.63
N ALA A 256 17.04 -13.69 1.52
CA ALA A 256 16.93 -14.91 0.75
C ALA A 256 15.82 -15.80 1.33
N LEU A 257 15.09 -16.47 0.46
CA LEU A 257 14.15 -17.49 0.83
C LEU A 257 14.87 -18.83 1.06
N PRO A 258 14.26 -19.77 1.81
CA PRO A 258 14.77 -21.13 1.86
C PRO A 258 14.84 -21.75 0.45
N PRO A 259 15.66 -22.80 0.26
CA PRO A 259 15.63 -23.60 -0.97
C PRO A 259 14.21 -24.00 -1.38
N THR A 260 13.95 -24.08 -2.68
CA THR A 260 12.62 -24.30 -3.28
C THR A 260 11.88 -25.50 -2.69
N ASP A 261 12.57 -26.61 -2.45
CA ASP A 261 12.01 -27.83 -1.87
C ASP A 261 11.56 -27.61 -0.41
N VAL A 262 12.38 -26.93 0.39
CA VAL A 262 12.08 -26.56 1.77
C VAL A 262 10.92 -25.58 1.82
N LEU A 263 10.95 -24.53 0.99
CA LEU A 263 9.88 -23.53 0.94
C LEU A 263 8.55 -24.15 0.51
N THR A 264 8.56 -24.99 -0.52
CA THR A 264 7.38 -25.74 -1.00
C THR A 264 6.81 -26.63 0.11
N ALA A 265 7.65 -27.39 0.81
CA ALA A 265 7.21 -28.25 1.90
C ALA A 265 6.54 -27.45 3.03
N ARG A 266 7.16 -26.33 3.44
CA ARG A 266 6.60 -25.45 4.48
C ARG A 266 5.27 -24.82 4.07
N LEU A 267 5.13 -24.41 2.81
CA LEU A 267 3.89 -23.86 2.28
C LEU A 267 2.78 -24.93 2.19
N ALA A 268 3.14 -26.18 1.87
CA ALA A 268 2.18 -27.28 1.77
C ALA A 268 1.52 -27.66 3.12
N GLU A 269 2.19 -27.37 4.23
CA GLU A 269 1.70 -27.58 5.61
C GLU A 269 0.74 -26.48 6.10
N MET A 270 0.67 -25.34 5.41
CA MET A 270 -0.18 -24.22 5.82
C MET A 270 -1.67 -24.45 5.53
N ASP A 271 -2.52 -23.73 6.26
CA ASP A 271 -3.96 -23.66 5.97
C ASP A 271 -4.24 -22.69 4.81
N TRP A 272 -4.78 -23.26 3.71
CA TRP A 272 -5.13 -22.52 2.49
C TRP A 272 -6.62 -22.15 2.40
N ASP A 273 -7.40 -22.29 3.47
CA ASP A 273 -8.81 -21.86 3.47
C ASP A 273 -9.00 -20.36 3.16
N VAL A 274 -7.94 -19.56 3.31
CA VAL A 274 -7.93 -18.16 2.85
C VAL A 274 -8.14 -18.03 1.34
N ALA A 275 -7.67 -18.99 0.53
CA ALA A 275 -7.87 -19.00 -0.92
C ALA A 275 -9.36 -19.07 -1.26
N ARG A 276 -10.09 -20.00 -0.63
CA ARG A 276 -11.54 -20.14 -0.80
C ARG A 276 -12.30 -18.89 -0.38
N ARG A 277 -11.90 -18.26 0.73
CA ARG A 277 -12.49 -16.98 1.17
C ARG A 277 -12.24 -15.82 0.20
N ARG A 278 -11.29 -15.98 -0.73
CA ARG A 278 -10.97 -15.01 -1.78
C ARG A 278 -11.43 -15.45 -3.18
N GLY A 279 -12.32 -16.45 -3.27
CA GLY A 279 -12.88 -16.89 -4.55
C GLY A 279 -11.98 -17.82 -5.38
N LEU A 280 -10.90 -18.34 -4.80
CA LEU A 280 -9.98 -19.30 -5.46
C LEU A 280 -10.29 -20.75 -5.05
N ASP A 281 -9.97 -21.71 -5.92
CA ASP A 281 -9.97 -23.13 -5.58
C ASP A 281 -8.76 -23.45 -4.67
N ARG A 282 -9.05 -23.90 -3.46
CA ARG A 282 -8.03 -24.25 -2.45
C ARG A 282 -7.13 -25.39 -2.92
N ASP A 283 -7.71 -26.43 -3.52
CA ASP A 283 -6.97 -27.62 -3.87
C ASP A 283 -6.09 -27.36 -5.11
N GLU A 284 -6.53 -26.49 -6.02
CA GLU A 284 -5.69 -25.96 -7.09
C GLU A 284 -4.50 -25.15 -6.58
N ILE A 285 -4.74 -24.20 -5.67
CA ILE A 285 -3.66 -23.44 -5.02
C ILE A 285 -2.67 -24.41 -4.35
N ARG A 286 -3.14 -25.45 -3.66
CA ARG A 286 -2.23 -26.42 -3.05
C ARG A 286 -1.41 -27.23 -4.06
N ARG A 287 -2.02 -27.66 -5.18
CA ARG A 287 -1.32 -28.41 -6.23
C ARG A 287 -0.24 -27.57 -6.92
N ASN A 288 -0.45 -26.26 -7.02
CA ASN A 288 0.42 -25.36 -7.76
C ASN A 288 1.53 -24.68 -6.92
N ILE A 289 1.66 -25.02 -5.63
CA ILE A 289 2.69 -24.44 -4.73
C ILE A 289 4.09 -24.56 -5.34
N ALA A 290 4.48 -25.76 -5.79
CA ALA A 290 5.83 -26.01 -6.31
C ALA A 290 6.15 -25.12 -7.52
N GLY A 291 5.24 -25.11 -8.52
CA GLY A 291 5.40 -24.28 -9.71
C GLY A 291 5.43 -22.78 -9.38
N TYR A 292 4.64 -22.33 -8.42
CA TYR A 292 4.69 -20.94 -7.94
C TYR A 292 6.07 -20.62 -7.35
N VAL A 293 6.57 -21.44 -6.42
CA VAL A 293 7.87 -21.19 -5.78
C VAL A 293 9.01 -21.21 -6.80
N GLU A 294 8.99 -22.11 -7.78
CA GLU A 294 10.02 -22.23 -8.82
C GLU A 294 10.11 -21.00 -9.73
N GLN A 295 8.99 -20.32 -9.97
CA GLN A 295 8.92 -19.15 -10.87
C GLN A 295 9.19 -17.82 -10.14
N GLY A 296 9.02 -17.80 -8.82
CA GLY A 296 9.22 -16.62 -8.00
C GLY A 296 10.69 -16.26 -7.80
N ALA A 297 10.95 -15.00 -7.45
CA ALA A 297 12.28 -14.59 -7.01
C ALA A 297 12.74 -15.35 -5.76
N ASP A 298 14.04 -15.62 -5.68
CA ASP A 298 14.72 -16.31 -4.58
C ASP A 298 14.85 -15.48 -3.29
N SER A 299 14.44 -14.21 -3.35
CA SER A 299 14.65 -13.23 -2.29
C SER A 299 13.56 -12.16 -2.32
N VAL A 300 13.33 -11.59 -1.14
CA VAL A 300 12.42 -10.47 -0.92
C VAL A 300 13.11 -9.36 -0.15
N ARG A 301 12.68 -8.12 -0.36
CA ARG A 301 13.21 -6.95 0.35
C ARG A 301 12.26 -6.49 1.44
N ILE A 302 12.80 -6.27 2.63
CA ILE A 302 12.10 -5.71 3.79
C ILE A 302 12.78 -4.44 4.28
N GLU A 303 12.06 -3.64 5.06
CA GLU A 303 12.61 -2.45 5.71
C GLU A 303 12.92 -2.72 7.19
N LEU A 304 14.12 -2.37 7.65
CA LEU A 304 14.44 -2.30 9.08
C LEU A 304 14.65 -0.85 9.50
N ILE A 305 14.01 -0.41 10.57
CA ILE A 305 14.16 0.92 11.14
C ILE A 305 14.80 0.77 12.51
N LEU A 306 16.02 1.28 12.67
CA LEU A 306 16.74 1.27 13.94
C LEU A 306 16.39 2.54 14.71
N THR A 307 15.89 2.38 15.94
CA THR A 307 15.44 3.51 16.75
C THR A 307 15.70 3.28 18.24
N THR A 308 16.00 4.35 18.97
CA THR A 308 16.10 4.27 20.43
C THR A 308 14.70 4.32 21.07
N PRO A 309 14.54 3.92 22.35
CA PRO A 309 13.29 4.09 23.07
C PRO A 309 12.72 5.52 23.03
N GLU A 310 13.58 6.54 23.15
CA GLU A 310 13.18 7.94 23.12
C GLU A 310 12.66 8.36 21.74
N GLU A 311 13.35 7.97 20.67
CA GLU A 311 12.92 8.28 19.30
C GLU A 311 11.69 7.48 18.88
N LEU A 312 11.50 6.26 19.41
CA LEU A 312 10.22 5.55 19.27
C LEU A 312 9.08 6.35 19.90
N MET A 313 9.28 6.87 21.13
CA MET A 313 8.26 7.67 21.81
C MET A 313 7.94 8.96 21.04
N GLU A 314 8.95 9.66 20.54
CA GLU A 314 8.73 10.87 19.72
C GLU A 314 8.04 10.54 18.38
N ALA A 315 8.30 9.38 17.78
CA ALA A 315 7.70 8.94 16.53
C ALA A 315 6.25 8.47 16.65
N GLU A 316 5.80 8.06 17.84
CA GLU A 316 4.43 7.58 18.07
C GLU A 316 3.57 8.59 18.86
N PHE A 317 4.18 9.47 19.66
CA PHE A 317 3.48 10.38 20.58
C PHE A 317 3.93 11.84 20.49
N GLY A 318 5.08 12.13 19.91
CA GLY A 318 5.71 13.45 20.01
C GLY A 318 5.85 14.19 18.70
N ARG A 319 7.02 14.77 18.47
CA ARG A 319 7.30 15.70 17.36
C ARG A 319 7.21 15.07 15.97
N SER A 320 7.27 13.74 15.87
CA SER A 320 7.37 13.03 14.58
C SER A 320 6.33 11.94 14.37
N ILE A 321 5.16 12.07 15.01
CA ILE A 321 4.00 11.18 14.85
C ILE A 321 3.83 10.77 13.38
N HIS A 322 3.96 9.47 13.13
CA HIS A 322 3.94 8.90 11.79
C HIS A 322 2.69 9.33 11.01
N GLU A 323 1.51 9.27 11.63
CA GLU A 323 0.24 9.59 10.97
C GLU A 323 0.16 11.07 10.52
N LEU A 324 0.72 12.00 11.30
CA LEU A 324 0.77 13.42 10.91
C LEU A 324 1.69 13.64 9.71
N ARG A 325 2.78 12.87 9.59
CA ARG A 325 3.63 12.89 8.39
C ARG A 325 2.88 12.38 7.16
N VAL A 326 2.11 11.31 7.31
CA VAL A 326 1.27 10.79 6.22
C VAL A 326 0.25 11.84 5.76
N LEU A 327 -0.43 12.52 6.68
CA LEU A 327 -1.36 13.60 6.34
C LEU A 327 -0.68 14.76 5.59
N ARG A 328 0.51 15.17 6.03
CA ARG A 328 1.28 16.22 5.33
C ARG A 328 1.69 15.80 3.92
N LEU A 329 2.06 14.54 3.71
CA LEU A 329 2.39 14.03 2.38
C LEU A 329 1.18 14.09 1.43
N ARG A 330 -0.02 13.72 1.91
CA ARG A 330 -1.27 13.83 1.13
C ARG A 330 -1.54 15.27 0.69
N GLN A 331 -1.33 16.23 1.59
CA GLN A 331 -1.59 17.64 1.29
C GLN A 331 -0.62 18.23 0.25
N ARG A 332 0.60 17.69 0.14
CA ARG A 332 1.66 18.19 -0.73
C ARG A 332 1.62 17.65 -2.17
N GLN A 333 0.69 16.77 -2.51
CA GLN A 333 0.59 16.25 -3.87
C GLN A 333 0.25 17.39 -4.86
N GLU A 334 1.20 17.69 -5.76
CA GLU A 334 1.15 18.84 -6.68
C GLU A 334 0.12 18.63 -7.79
N TYR A 335 0.08 17.42 -8.36
CA TYR A 335 -0.85 17.07 -9.44
C TYR A 335 -2.08 16.36 -8.90
N ARG A 336 -3.26 16.86 -9.27
CA ARG A 336 -4.58 16.36 -8.85
C ARG A 336 -5.56 16.21 -10.01
N GLY A 337 -5.03 16.06 -11.22
CA GLY A 337 -5.84 15.91 -12.42
C GLY A 337 -6.47 14.52 -12.54
N PRO A 338 -7.31 14.32 -13.57
CA PRO A 338 -8.11 13.11 -13.75
C PRO A 338 -7.27 11.84 -13.92
N LEU A 339 -6.12 11.91 -14.59
CA LEU A 339 -5.23 10.74 -14.73
C LEU A 339 -4.70 10.29 -13.37
N GLY A 340 -4.33 11.23 -12.50
CA GLY A 340 -3.88 10.93 -11.14
C GLY A 340 -4.98 10.30 -10.28
N GLN A 341 -6.22 10.79 -10.43
CA GLN A 341 -7.39 10.23 -9.77
C GLN A 341 -7.70 8.80 -10.25
N ASN A 342 -7.73 8.58 -11.56
CA ASN A 342 -8.00 7.28 -12.17
C ASN A 342 -6.92 6.25 -11.83
N ALA A 343 -5.65 6.65 -11.83
CA ALA A 343 -4.53 5.85 -11.30
C ALA A 343 -4.80 5.40 -9.86
N GLY A 344 -5.22 6.34 -9.02
CA GLY A 344 -5.57 6.07 -7.63
C GLY A 344 -6.66 5.01 -7.51
N TYR A 345 -7.75 5.20 -8.25
CA TYR A 345 -8.90 4.31 -8.24
C TYR A 345 -8.58 2.91 -8.77
N LEU A 346 -7.82 2.82 -9.86
CA LEU A 346 -7.44 1.54 -10.47
C LEU A 346 -6.65 0.68 -9.47
N ILE A 347 -5.63 1.26 -8.84
CA ILE A 347 -4.81 0.56 -7.85
C ILE A 347 -5.63 0.18 -6.61
N GLU A 348 -6.49 1.07 -6.13
CA GLU A 348 -7.41 0.75 -5.04
C GLU A 348 -8.34 -0.42 -5.37
N TYR A 349 -8.88 -0.45 -6.59
CA TYR A 349 -9.76 -1.52 -7.05
C TYR A 349 -9.01 -2.85 -7.18
N MET A 350 -7.83 -2.86 -7.81
CA MET A 350 -6.97 -4.05 -7.91
C MET A 350 -6.71 -4.65 -6.52
N LEU A 351 -6.29 -3.83 -5.55
CA LEU A 351 -6.01 -4.33 -4.21
C LEU A 351 -7.26 -4.71 -3.42
N ALA A 352 -8.41 -4.10 -3.71
CA ALA A 352 -9.69 -4.53 -3.17
C ALA A 352 -10.07 -5.92 -3.71
N LEU A 353 -9.96 -6.13 -5.03
CA LEU A 353 -10.22 -7.40 -5.71
C LEU A 353 -9.37 -8.53 -5.12
N ALA A 354 -8.06 -8.29 -4.95
CA ALA A 354 -7.13 -9.25 -4.34
C ALA A 354 -7.49 -9.69 -2.91
N SER A 355 -8.41 -8.97 -2.25
CA SER A 355 -8.91 -9.25 -0.90
C SER A 355 -10.41 -9.59 -0.85
N SER A 356 -11.07 -9.60 -1.99
CA SER A 356 -12.51 -9.81 -2.10
C SER A 356 -12.84 -11.30 -2.24
N PRO A 357 -14.08 -11.72 -1.99
CA PRO A 357 -14.50 -13.12 -2.14
C PRO A 357 -14.71 -13.57 -3.60
N THR A 358 -14.44 -12.70 -4.57
CA THR A 358 -14.53 -13.01 -6.01
C THR A 358 -13.20 -12.71 -6.69
N VAL A 359 -12.93 -13.46 -7.75
CA VAL A 359 -11.82 -13.19 -8.67
C VAL A 359 -12.31 -12.75 -10.06
N HIS A 360 -13.62 -12.87 -10.30
CA HIS A 360 -14.20 -12.55 -11.59
C HIS A 360 -14.51 -11.07 -11.70
N VAL A 361 -14.00 -10.45 -12.77
CA VAL A 361 -14.30 -9.09 -13.17
C VAL A 361 -14.67 -9.14 -14.66
N PRO A 362 -15.88 -8.72 -15.07
CA PRO A 362 -16.35 -8.92 -16.43
C PRO A 362 -15.63 -8.04 -17.45
N GLU A 363 -15.22 -6.85 -17.05
CA GLU A 363 -14.49 -5.87 -17.86
C GLU A 363 -13.63 -4.96 -16.99
N LEU A 364 -12.66 -4.26 -17.58
CA LEU A 364 -11.84 -3.30 -16.85
C LEU A 364 -12.74 -2.16 -16.30
N PRO A 365 -12.89 -2.05 -14.97
CA PRO A 365 -13.88 -1.14 -14.39
C PRO A 365 -13.42 0.31 -14.38
N ILE A 366 -12.10 0.53 -14.46
CA ILE A 366 -11.49 1.86 -14.36
C ILE A 366 -10.47 1.99 -15.49
N LYS A 367 -10.77 2.85 -16.45
CA LYS A 367 -9.90 3.19 -17.58
C LYS A 367 -9.14 4.46 -17.25
N MET A 368 -7.84 4.50 -17.59
CA MET A 368 -7.00 5.66 -17.27
C MET A 368 -7.51 6.96 -17.89
N TYR A 369 -8.19 6.90 -19.03
CA TYR A 369 -8.77 8.04 -19.76
C TYR A 369 -10.27 8.26 -19.46
N GLY A 370 -10.84 7.59 -18.46
CA GLY A 370 -12.24 7.75 -18.05
C GLY A 370 -12.48 8.94 -17.12
N ARG A 371 -13.73 9.10 -16.67
CA ARG A 371 -14.15 10.06 -15.65
C ARG A 371 -14.99 9.32 -14.61
N TYR A 372 -14.59 9.41 -13.35
CA TYR A 372 -15.23 8.68 -12.26
C TYR A 372 -15.42 9.59 -11.07
N LEU A 373 -16.57 9.45 -10.41
CA LEU A 373 -16.80 10.03 -9.09
C LEU A 373 -16.38 9.04 -7.99
N PRO A 374 -15.97 9.52 -6.80
CA PRO A 374 -15.64 8.66 -5.67
C PRO A 374 -16.73 7.64 -5.31
N GLU A 375 -17.99 8.01 -5.50
CA GLU A 375 -19.17 7.19 -5.24
C GLU A 375 -19.24 5.98 -6.17
N GLU A 376 -18.92 6.14 -7.44
CA GLU A 376 -18.85 5.04 -8.42
C GLU A 376 -17.78 4.03 -8.02
N ILE A 377 -16.61 4.52 -7.59
CA ILE A 377 -15.51 3.66 -7.14
C ILE A 377 -15.85 2.93 -5.84
N SER A 378 -16.58 3.60 -4.94
CA SER A 378 -17.10 2.98 -3.73
C SER A 378 -18.08 1.85 -4.08
N ALA A 379 -19.02 2.09 -5.01
CA ALA A 379 -19.97 1.11 -5.49
C ALA A 379 -19.27 -0.10 -6.14
N LEU A 380 -18.31 0.15 -7.03
CA LEU A 380 -17.49 -0.88 -7.68
C LEU A 380 -16.78 -1.76 -6.63
N LYS A 381 -16.14 -1.15 -5.62
CA LYS A 381 -15.47 -1.90 -4.55
C LYS A 381 -16.46 -2.69 -3.68
N ARG A 382 -17.65 -2.16 -3.39
CA ARG A 382 -18.66 -2.90 -2.63
C ARG A 382 -19.29 -4.04 -3.45
N GLY A 383 -19.38 -3.88 -4.77
CA GLY A 383 -19.82 -4.92 -5.71
C GLY A 383 -18.97 -6.19 -5.63
N LEU A 384 -17.66 -6.04 -5.39
CA LEU A 384 -16.75 -7.17 -5.14
C LEU A 384 -17.14 -8.02 -3.91
N TYR A 385 -17.92 -7.44 -2.98
CA TYR A 385 -18.43 -8.12 -1.78
C TYR A 385 -19.94 -8.41 -1.86
N GLY A 386 -20.54 -8.33 -3.05
CA GLY A 386 -21.93 -8.69 -3.30
C GLY A 386 -22.97 -7.60 -3.01
N ASN A 387 -22.56 -6.38 -2.67
CA ASN A 387 -23.47 -5.28 -2.33
C ASN A 387 -23.13 -3.99 -3.08
N PRO A 388 -23.38 -3.89 -4.40
CA PRO A 388 -22.87 -2.79 -5.22
C PRO A 388 -23.46 -1.41 -4.85
N ILE A 389 -24.70 -1.35 -4.36
CA ILE A 389 -25.41 -0.10 -4.09
C ILE A 389 -25.99 -0.13 -2.68
N ASP A 390 -25.91 1.01 -2.00
CA ASP A 390 -26.68 1.26 -0.78
C ASP A 390 -28.08 1.69 -1.21
N ASP A 391 -29.11 0.91 -0.83
CA ASP A 391 -30.51 1.19 -1.16
C ASP A 391 -30.99 2.57 -0.66
N GLY A 392 -30.19 3.20 0.21
CA GLY A 392 -30.38 4.57 0.65
C GLY A 392 -31.68 4.75 1.45
N LEU A 393 -32.07 6.00 1.66
CA LEU A 393 -33.28 6.31 2.42
C LEU A 393 -34.57 5.90 1.69
N LEU A 394 -34.53 5.77 0.36
CA LEU A 394 -35.70 5.35 -0.43
C LEU A 394 -35.96 3.85 -0.29
N GLY A 395 -34.93 3.00 -0.41
CA GLY A 395 -35.11 1.56 -0.22
C GLY A 395 -35.34 1.15 1.25
N ALA A 396 -35.09 2.04 2.21
CA ALA A 396 -35.45 1.82 3.62
C ALA A 396 -36.97 1.73 3.85
N PHE A 397 -37.80 2.31 2.96
CA PHE A 397 -39.24 2.33 3.15
C PHE A 397 -40.06 1.86 1.94
N TYR A 398 -39.67 2.10 0.67
CA TYR A 398 -40.48 1.66 -0.49
C TYR A 398 -39.70 1.64 -1.82
N LEU A 399 -40.14 0.74 -2.73
CA LEU A 399 -39.71 0.49 -4.12
C LEU A 399 -38.68 -0.65 -4.29
N HIS A 400 -39.05 -1.88 -3.90
CA HIS A 400 -38.57 -3.02 -4.67
C HIS A 400 -39.14 -2.94 -6.09
N GLU A 401 -38.32 -3.21 -7.11
CA GLU A 401 -38.75 -3.26 -8.51
C GLU A 401 -40.07 -4.05 -8.63
N GLY A 402 -41.14 -3.38 -9.10
CA GLY A 402 -42.48 -3.95 -9.23
C GLY A 402 -43.56 -3.41 -8.28
N GLN A 403 -43.23 -2.58 -7.27
CA GLN A 403 -44.24 -1.96 -6.38
C GLN A 403 -44.56 -0.49 -6.67
N ALA A 404 -43.83 0.16 -7.59
CA ALA A 404 -44.03 1.57 -7.95
C ALA A 404 -45.45 1.86 -8.50
N GLU A 405 -46.05 0.89 -9.20
CA GLU A 405 -47.39 1.03 -9.80
C GLU A 405 -48.52 1.04 -8.75
N GLN A 406 -48.27 0.65 -7.50
CA GLN A 406 -49.30 0.62 -6.45
C GLN A 406 -49.37 1.89 -5.60
N ILE A 407 -48.40 2.82 -5.73
CA ILE A 407 -48.28 3.96 -4.81
C ILE A 407 -49.13 5.17 -5.28
N LEU A 408 -49.59 5.18 -6.53
CA LEU A 408 -50.56 6.16 -7.01
C LEU A 408 -51.92 5.50 -7.29
N PRO A 409 -52.86 5.50 -6.33
CA PRO A 409 -54.25 5.26 -6.67
C PRO A 409 -54.73 6.45 -7.53
N MET A 410 -54.72 6.26 -8.86
CA MET A 410 -55.29 7.21 -9.83
C MET A 410 -56.74 7.60 -9.51
N ASP A 411 -57.43 6.79 -8.70
CA ASP A 411 -58.82 7.02 -8.28
C ASP A 411 -58.97 8.03 -7.11
N ARG A 412 -57.89 8.47 -6.44
CA ARG A 412 -57.97 9.46 -5.34
C ARG A 412 -57.63 10.89 -5.73
N LEU A 413 -56.97 11.13 -6.86
CA LEU A 413 -56.66 12.49 -7.33
C LEU A 413 -57.86 13.18 -7.99
N ALA A 414 -58.91 12.45 -8.37
CA ALA A 414 -60.13 13.00 -8.97
C ALA A 414 -61.18 13.51 -7.96
N LYS A 415 -60.87 13.54 -6.65
CA LYS A 415 -61.78 14.06 -5.60
C LYS A 415 -61.25 15.25 -4.81
N GLU A 416 -60.07 15.77 -5.14
CA GLU A 416 -59.49 16.96 -4.49
C GLU A 416 -59.04 18.05 -5.48
N ILE A 417 -59.70 18.14 -6.64
CA ILE A 417 -59.80 19.34 -7.49
C ILE A 417 -61.27 19.51 -7.82
#